data_AF-A0A9N9K128-F1
#
_entry.id   AF-A0A9N9K128-F1
#
_cell.length_a   1.000
_cell.length_b   1.000
_cell.length_c   1.000
_cell.angle_alpha   90.00
_cell.angle_beta   90.00
_cell.angle_gamma   90.00
#
_symmetry.space_group_name_H-M   'P 1'
#
loop_
_entity.id
_entity.type
_entity.pdbx_description
1 polymer ?
#
loop_
_entity_poly.entity_id
_entity_poly.type
_entity_poly.pdbx_seq_one_letter_code
_entity_poly.pdbx_strand_id
1 'polypeptide(L)' 'AKNYPLSYFTGIDIIDPKYSMLLNVCFTKGDVLKGLPYPDCSFDYIHIRALLWSLTSKDTSNKLFP' A
#
# COMPACT_ATOMS: atom_id res chain seq x y z
N ALA A 1 9.18 -8.37 5.42
CA ALA A 1 8.41 -9.30 6.28
C ALA A 1 9.25 -10.43 6.87
N LYS A 2 9.60 -11.50 6.14
CA LYS A 2 10.28 -12.69 6.71
C LYS A 2 11.59 -12.39 7.49
N ASN A 3 12.43 -11.50 6.95
CA ASN A 3 13.69 -11.10 7.59
C ASN A 3 13.53 -10.02 8.67
N TYR A 4 12.30 -9.53 8.88
CA TYR A 4 11.98 -8.44 9.81
C TYR A 4 10.76 -8.83 10.65
N PRO A 5 10.87 -9.88 11.49
CA PRO A 5 9.73 -10.48 12.18
C PRO A 5 9.11 -9.56 13.24
N LEU A 6 9.87 -8.60 13.76
CA LEU A 6 9.39 -7.61 14.75
C LEU A 6 8.70 -6.40 14.10
N SER A 7 8.79 -6.25 12.79
CA SER A 7 8.13 -5.18 12.05
C SER A 7 6.77 -5.64 11.56
N TYR A 8 5.79 -4.74 11.58
CA TYR A 8 4.47 -4.96 11.01
C TYR A 8 4.40 -4.35 9.61
N PHE A 9 3.87 -5.12 8.66
CA PHE A 9 3.71 -4.68 7.29
C PHE A 9 2.23 -4.70 6.93
N THR A 10 1.74 -3.58 6.40
CA THR A 10 0.43 -3.50 5.77
C THR A 10 0.58 -3.19 4.29
N GLY A 11 -0.19 -3.88 3.45
CA GLY A 11 -0.22 -3.67 2.00
C GLY A 11 -1.63 -3.35 1.51
N ILE A 12 -1.72 -2.54 0.47
CA ILE A 12 -2.97 -2.19 -0.20
C ILE A 12 -2.82 -2.42 -1.70
N ASP A 13 -3.81 -3.06 -2.31
CA ASP A 13 -3.88 -3.28 -3.76
C ASP A 13 -5.35 -3.27 -4.22
N ILE A 14 -5.60 -2.88 -5.47
CA ILE A 14 -6.94 -2.88 -6.06
C ILE A 14 -7.42 -4.31 -6.36
N ILE A 15 -6.46 -5.22 -6.60
CA ILE A 15 -6.72 -6.65 -6.76
C ILE A 15 -6.65 -7.31 -5.39
N ASP A 16 -7.54 -8.27 -5.12
CA ASP A 16 -7.53 -9.02 -3.88
C ASP A 16 -6.19 -9.76 -3.70
N PRO A 17 -5.35 -9.35 -2.75
CA PRO A 17 -4.03 -9.91 -2.58
C PRO A 17 -4.14 -11.30 -1.98
N LYS A 18 -3.45 -12.28 -2.59
CA LYS A 18 -3.41 -13.64 -2.05
C LYS A 18 -2.92 -13.62 -0.60
N TYR A 19 -3.61 -14.36 0.27
CA TYR A 19 -3.28 -14.46 1.68
C TYR A 19 -1.79 -14.75 1.90
N SER A 20 -1.14 -13.91 2.72
CA SER A 20 0.20 -14.16 3.22
C SER A 20 0.12 -15.13 4.39
N MET A 21 1.01 -16.13 4.41
CA MET A 21 1.16 -17.04 5.57
C MET A 21 1.94 -16.39 6.74
N LEU A 22 2.49 -15.18 6.55
CA LEU A 22 3.26 -14.47 7.57
C LEU A 22 2.34 -13.68 8.49
N LEU A 23 2.46 -13.91 9.80
CA LEU A 23 1.63 -13.28 10.85
C LEU A 23 1.84 -11.76 10.96
N ASN A 24 3.01 -11.25 10.55
CA ASN A 24 3.35 -9.83 10.60
C ASN A 24 3.01 -9.08 9.30
N VAL A 25 2.21 -9.67 8.43
CA VAL A 25 1.80 -9.08 7.15
C VAL A 25 0.29 -9.13 7.02
N CYS A 26 -0.32 -7.97 6.85
CA CYS A 26 -1.72 -7.83 6.48
C CYS A 26 -1.81 -7.21 5.08
N PHE A 27 -2.78 -7.66 4.29
CA PHE A 27 -3.13 -6.98 3.06
C PHE A 27 -4.61 -6.64 3.05
N THR A 28 -4.93 -5.46 2.54
CA THR A 28 -6.29 -4.97 2.40
C THR A 28 -6.55 -4.61 0.94
N LYS A 29 -7.70 -5.03 0.41
CA LYS A 29 -8.13 -4.59 -0.91
C LYS A 29 -8.56 -3.12 -0.84
N GLY A 30 -7.98 -2.27 -1.67
CA GLY A 30 -8.30 -0.84 -1.71
C GLY A 30 -7.64 -0.12 -2.88
N ASP A 31 -8.29 0.95 -3.33
CA ASP A 31 -7.79 1.80 -4.42
C ASP A 31 -7.09 3.03 -3.82
N VAL A 32 -5.78 3.10 -3.96
CA VAL A 32 -4.96 4.21 -3.42
C VAL A 32 -5.34 5.57 -4.01
N LEU A 33 -5.95 5.62 -5.20
CA LEU A 33 -6.44 6.87 -5.79
C LEU A 33 -7.70 7.39 -5.10
N LYS A 34 -8.35 6.58 -4.27
CA LYS A 34 -9.48 6.98 -3.42
C LYS A 34 -9.04 7.36 -2.00
N GLY A 35 -7.74 7.31 -1.73
CA GLY A 35 -7.15 7.52 -0.42
C GLY A 35 -6.79 6.22 0.28
N LEU A 36 -6.03 6.35 1.36
CA LEU A 36 -5.59 5.22 2.16
C LEU A 36 -6.55 4.96 3.34
N PRO A 37 -6.87 3.70 3.66
CA PRO A 37 -7.81 3.36 4.74
C PRO A 37 -7.14 3.37 6.13
N TYR A 38 -6.20 4.27 6.37
CA TYR A 38 -5.47 4.37 7.63
C TYR A 38 -5.86 5.69 8.32
N PRO A 39 -6.54 5.64 9.48
CA PRO A 39 -7.15 6.83 10.09
C PRO A 39 -6.17 7.95 10.44
N ASP A 40 -4.94 7.60 10.81
CA ASP A 40 -3.89 8.51 11.26
C ASP A 40 -2.79 8.73 10.22
N CYS A 41 -2.86 8.04 9.07
CA CYS A 41 -1.88 8.06 7.97
C CYS A 41 -0.42 8.06 8.43
N SER A 42 -0.12 7.42 9.56
CA SER A 42 1.19 7.44 10.19
C SER A 42 1.95 6.15 9.88
N PHE A 43 3.13 6.28 9.27
CA PHE A 43 3.96 5.14 8.88
C PHE A 43 5.43 5.46 9.17
N ASP A 44 6.14 4.49 9.74
CA ASP A 44 7.60 4.59 9.91
C ASP A 44 8.30 4.56 8.55
N TYR A 45 7.73 3.84 7.59
CA TYR A 45 8.28 3.67 6.24
C TYR A 45 7.20 3.31 5.23
N ILE A 46 7.28 3.93 4.05
CA ILE A 46 6.40 3.65 2.92
C ILE A 46 7.22 3.05 1.77
N HIS A 47 6.83 1.87 1.31
CA HIS A 47 7.40 1.23 0.12
C HIS A 47 6.40 1.27 -1.03
N ILE A 48 6.76 1.92 -2.13
CA ILE A 48 5.96 1.95 -3.36
C ILE A 48 6.82 1.35 -4.47
N ARG A 49 6.31 0.28 -5.10
CA ARG A 49 6.97 -0.35 -6.25
C ARG A 49 6.00 -0.45 -7.41
N ALA A 50 6.47 -0.01 -8.57
CA ALA A 50 5.77 -0.07 -9.85
C ALA A 50 4.39 0.62 -9.95
N LEU A 51 3.92 1.31 -8.91
CA LEU A 51 2.64 2.03 -8.90
C LEU A 51 2.56 3.11 -9.98
N LEU A 52 3.63 3.89 -10.19
CA LEU A 52 3.60 4.97 -11.18
C LEU A 52 3.39 4.48 -12.62
N TRP A 53 3.77 3.24 -12.93
CA TRP A 53 3.58 2.68 -14.26
C TRP A 53 2.14 2.27 -14.54
N SER A 54 1.33 2.04 -13.49
CA SER A 54 -0.08 1.69 -13.62
C SER A 54 -1.02 2.89 -13.56
N LEU A 55 -0.48 4.10 -13.33
CA LEU A 55 -1.25 5.33 -13.20
C LEU A 55 -1.07 6.23 -14.42
N THR A 56 -2.13 6.98 -14.74
CA THR A 56 -2.02 8.05 -15.72
C THR A 56 -1.27 9.24 -15.14
N SER A 57 -0.61 10.05 -15.97
CA SER A 57 0.04 11.29 -15.53
C SER A 57 -0.96 12.24 -14.84
N LYS A 58 -2.21 12.24 -15.31
CA LYS A 58 -3.30 13.03 -14.72
C LYS A 58 -3.66 12.56 -13.32
N ASP A 59 -3.83 11.25 -13.10
CA ASP A 59 -4.14 10.72 -11.77
C ASP A 59 -2.97 10.92 -10.81
N THR A 60 -1.74 10.75 -11.29
CA THR A 60 -0.53 10.93 -10.48
C THR A 60 -0.43 12.37 -9.95
N SER A 61 -0.57 13.37 -10.84
CA SER A 61 -0.47 14.79 -10.48
C SER A 61 -1.63 15.29 -9.62
N ASN A 62 -2.85 14.77 -9.80
CA ASN A 62 -4.02 15.31 -9.10
C ASN A 62 -4.35 14.58 -7.80
N LYS A 63 -3.87 13.35 -7.60
CA LYS A 63 -4.31 12.49 -6.49
C LYS A 63 -3.18 11.94 -5.63
N LEU A 64 -1.99 11.69 -6.20
CA LEU A 64 -0.89 11.06 -5.46
C LEU A 64 0.12 12.07 -4.92
N PHE A 65 0.44 13.10 -5.71
CA PHE A 65 1.31 14.21 -5.32
C PHE A 65 0.64 15.56 -5.62
N PRO A 66 -0.46 15.87 -4.92
CA PRO A 66 -1.15 17.15 -5.08
C PRO A 66 -0.29 18.34 -4.64
#